data_AF-A0AAU2U6B3-F1
#
_entry.id   AF-A0AAU2U6B3-F1
#
_cell.length_a   1.000
_cell.length_b   1.000
_cell.length_c   1.000
_cell.angle_alpha   90.00
_cell.angle_beta   90.00
_cell.angle_gamma   90.00
#
_symmetry.space_group_name_H-M   'P 1'
#
loop_
_entity.id
_entity.type
_entity.pdbx_description
1 polymer ?
#
loop_
_entity_poly.entity_id
_entity_poly.type
_entity_poly.pdbx_seq_one_letter_code
_entity_poly.pdbx_strand_id
1 'polypeptide(L)'
;MVSAIAAHVVAGTRLVPAPRHSPGRLPALSAARAVPQAPPLQQTAPSGLRAHPGAQPQHRTGLLAALPPLSSRMHKLLVLGDHEAAYATGNLQRGGKDSAASDHAWAITRAVAADAVRVGWNRSSFLQVMLDGPYKAGQHARALQHRRGYDKAAAWLQRAWDGAQDYVRSVDPISTRQDFHAALAAFRARIECTPWKGIAGKTDLRNLIARMEICARAGSWDHTVSERDLAERMGCSRTTAHNSNQRLLHTKVLRQLDNGSPTEGARWMLISRLPSTTSHHWSTPKGPEAGGAMSGPGVRRPDTGADIDSRAAGRLMHLDAFAHHGLGGSGLAVLAALAERDGQTLTELQRTATISRPTAYRQLRRLEDLGLIHHAGELYQLSPTALEGIGTQTPDCDNPVAGWPETAERLGTAGAGERRRRHHEAQRIHWRHEQVRHAERRRAARQASLPHPAVAQLQYVRADGCAINPTTGEVIEGLYVASDGSWIVHASAP
;
A
#
# COMPACT_ATOMS: atom_id res chain seq x y z
N MET A 1 75.79 -2.69 48.95
CA MET A 1 75.33 -3.91 48.25
C MET A 1 74.57 -3.44 47.01
N VAL A 2 75.24 -3.27 45.86
CA VAL A 2 75.54 -4.31 44.81
C VAL A 2 74.22 -4.78 44.19
N SER A 3 73.89 -4.74 42.90
CA SER A 3 74.47 -4.32 41.60
C SER A 3 73.25 -4.25 40.62
N ALA A 4 73.09 -3.28 39.71
CA ALA A 4 73.64 -3.18 38.34
C ALA A 4 73.29 -4.34 37.36
N ILE A 5 73.06 -3.96 36.09
CA ILE A 5 73.03 -4.69 34.78
C ILE A 5 71.68 -4.56 34.07
N ALA A 6 71.55 -4.37 32.76
CA ALA A 6 72.20 -3.62 31.68
C ALA A 6 71.43 -3.98 30.38
N ALA A 7 71.58 -3.13 29.37
CA ALA A 7 70.90 -3.13 28.07
C ALA A 7 71.24 -4.32 27.15
N HIS A 8 70.41 -4.56 26.11
CA HIS A 8 70.89 -4.73 24.74
C HIS A 8 69.84 -4.43 23.66
N VAL A 9 70.34 -3.80 22.60
CA VAL A 9 69.67 -3.34 21.37
C VAL A 9 70.28 -4.14 20.20
N VAL A 10 69.58 -4.16 19.07
CA VAL A 10 70.02 -4.45 17.67
C VAL A 10 69.73 -5.88 17.17
N ALA A 11 68.81 -6.02 16.20
CA ALA A 11 69.11 -6.29 14.79
C ALA A 11 67.89 -6.85 14.01
N GLY A 12 67.62 -6.28 12.82
CA GLY A 12 67.39 -7.12 11.64
C GLY A 12 65.99 -7.24 11.02
N THR A 13 65.36 -6.13 10.63
CA THR A 13 64.27 -6.16 9.62
C THR A 13 64.87 -6.29 8.21
N ARG A 14 64.76 -7.48 7.60
CA ARG A 14 65.04 -7.70 6.17
C ARG A 14 63.79 -7.40 5.35
N LEU A 15 63.87 -6.37 4.51
CA LEU A 15 62.93 -6.09 3.43
C LEU A 15 63.10 -7.12 2.31
N VAL A 16 62.00 -7.77 1.94
CA VAL A 16 61.88 -8.65 0.76
C VAL A 16 61.55 -7.77 -0.46
N PRO A 17 62.27 -7.88 -1.59
CA PRO A 17 61.94 -7.12 -2.79
C PRO A 17 60.78 -7.77 -3.57
N ALA A 18 59.85 -6.94 -4.03
CA ALA A 18 58.76 -7.32 -4.92
C ALA A 18 59.29 -7.71 -6.33
N PRO A 19 58.73 -8.75 -6.97
CA PRO A 19 59.08 -9.09 -8.35
C PRO A 19 58.46 -8.09 -9.34
N ARG A 20 59.30 -7.57 -10.22
CA ARG A 20 58.93 -6.78 -11.40
C ARG A 20 58.30 -7.70 -12.45
N HIS A 21 57.05 -7.46 -12.81
CA HIS A 21 56.44 -8.02 -14.01
C HIS A 21 56.59 -7.04 -15.19
N SER A 22 57.33 -7.47 -16.21
CA SER A 22 57.34 -6.84 -17.54
C SER A 22 56.18 -7.40 -18.38
N PRO A 23 55.62 -6.61 -19.32
CA PRO A 23 54.44 -6.98 -20.09
C PRO A 23 54.81 -7.88 -21.27
N GLY A 24 54.35 -9.12 -21.24
CA GLY A 24 54.43 -10.06 -22.36
C GLY A 24 53.29 -9.82 -23.36
N ARG A 25 53.65 -9.56 -24.62
CA ARG A 25 52.79 -9.60 -25.81
C ARG A 25 51.99 -10.90 -25.88
N LEU A 26 50.68 -10.80 -26.13
CA LEU A 26 49.85 -11.93 -26.57
C LEU A 26 49.65 -11.88 -28.10
N PRO A 27 49.70 -13.02 -28.81
CA PRO A 27 49.35 -13.11 -30.21
C PRO A 27 47.84 -13.22 -30.40
N ALA A 28 47.35 -12.60 -31.46
CA ALA A 28 45.99 -12.73 -31.95
C ALA A 28 45.77 -14.15 -32.51
N LEU A 29 44.72 -14.83 -32.04
CA LEU A 29 44.12 -15.95 -32.77
C LEU A 29 42.59 -15.84 -32.74
N SER A 30 42.09 -15.69 -33.96
CA SER A 30 40.72 -15.72 -34.40
C SER A 30 40.21 -17.16 -34.41
N ALA A 31 39.03 -17.40 -33.83
CA ALA A 31 38.13 -18.50 -34.22
C ALA A 31 36.74 -18.23 -33.64
N ALA A 32 35.87 -17.62 -34.45
CA ALA A 32 34.45 -17.50 -34.15
C ALA A 32 33.78 -18.88 -34.19
N ARG A 33 33.30 -19.36 -33.04
CA ARG A 33 32.45 -20.54 -32.95
C ARG A 33 31.00 -20.07 -32.86
N ALA A 34 30.22 -20.35 -33.90
CA ALA A 34 28.81 -20.01 -34.00
C ALA A 34 28.01 -20.72 -32.89
N VAL A 35 27.29 -19.93 -32.09
CA VAL A 35 26.27 -20.39 -31.14
C VAL A 35 24.92 -20.36 -31.85
N PRO A 36 24.11 -21.43 -31.80
CA PRO A 36 22.78 -21.44 -32.41
C PRO A 36 21.86 -20.47 -31.66
N GLN A 37 21.27 -19.53 -32.40
CA GLN A 37 20.26 -18.61 -31.89
C GLN A 37 19.01 -19.40 -31.47
N ALA A 38 18.70 -19.36 -30.17
CA ALA A 38 17.40 -19.77 -29.67
C ALA A 38 16.32 -18.81 -30.19
N PRO A 39 15.12 -19.30 -30.55
CA PRO A 39 14.05 -18.45 -31.05
C PRO A 39 13.62 -17.45 -29.97
N PRO A 40 13.29 -16.20 -30.34
CA PRO A 40 12.91 -15.18 -29.39
C PRO A 40 11.59 -15.59 -28.71
N LEU A 41 11.66 -15.78 -27.39
CA LEU A 41 10.48 -15.82 -26.53
C LEU A 41 9.73 -14.50 -26.75
N GLN A 42 8.53 -14.62 -27.32
CA GLN A 42 7.56 -13.52 -27.41
C GLN A 42 7.30 -13.00 -25.99
N GLN A 43 7.96 -11.89 -25.65
CA GLN A 43 7.61 -11.08 -24.51
C GLN A 43 6.21 -10.53 -24.78
N THR A 44 5.20 -11.10 -24.12
CA THR A 44 3.90 -10.45 -23.99
C THR A 44 4.14 -9.10 -23.34
N ALA A 45 3.95 -8.03 -24.12
CA ALA A 45 4.12 -6.67 -23.69
C ALA A 45 3.37 -6.44 -22.35
N PRO A 46 3.99 -5.78 -21.36
CA PRO A 46 3.25 -5.36 -20.18
C PRO A 46 2.13 -4.42 -20.64
N SER A 47 0.90 -4.78 -20.30
CA SER A 47 -0.29 -3.94 -20.49
C SER A 47 0.05 -2.50 -20.17
N GLY A 48 -0.01 -1.65 -21.20
CA GLY A 48 0.49 -0.29 -21.16
C GLY A 48 0.02 0.45 -19.91
N LEU A 49 0.98 0.93 -19.12
CA LEU A 49 0.80 2.11 -18.31
C LEU A 49 0.46 3.25 -19.28
N ARG A 50 -0.85 3.41 -19.56
CA ARG A 50 -1.35 4.65 -20.12
C ARG A 50 -1.06 5.73 -19.08
N ALA A 51 0.02 6.48 -19.28
CA ALA A 51 0.09 7.83 -18.77
C ALA A 51 -1.23 8.49 -19.16
N HIS A 52 -2.08 8.78 -18.17
CA HIS A 52 -3.33 9.46 -18.46
C HIS A 52 -2.98 10.83 -19.06
N PRO A 53 -3.56 11.19 -20.22
CA PRO A 53 -3.40 12.53 -20.75
C PRO A 53 -3.87 13.52 -19.68
N GLY A 54 -3.11 14.60 -19.51
CA GLY A 54 -3.29 15.57 -18.44
C GLY A 54 -4.75 15.90 -18.21
N ALA A 55 -5.18 15.80 -16.94
CA ALA A 55 -6.49 16.25 -16.52
C ALA A 55 -6.71 17.65 -17.09
N GLN A 56 -7.73 17.80 -17.95
CA GLN A 56 -8.04 19.11 -18.50
C GLN A 56 -8.20 20.10 -17.34
N PRO A 57 -7.61 21.30 -17.44
CA PRO A 57 -7.73 22.30 -16.39
C PRO A 57 -9.23 22.58 -16.20
N GLN A 58 -9.75 22.22 -15.03
CA GLN A 58 -11.14 22.48 -14.70
C GLN A 58 -11.36 23.98 -14.78
N HIS A 59 -12.36 24.42 -15.57
CA HIS A 59 -12.65 25.83 -15.77
C HIS A 59 -12.85 26.54 -14.42
N ARG A 60 -11.99 27.53 -14.14
CA ARG A 60 -12.07 28.33 -12.93
C ARG A 60 -12.86 29.59 -13.20
N THR A 61 -13.86 29.85 -12.38
CA THR A 61 -14.72 31.03 -12.48
C THR A 61 -14.73 31.78 -11.15
N GLY A 62 -14.89 33.10 -11.21
CA GLY A 62 -15.04 33.95 -10.02
C GLY A 62 -13.79 33.99 -9.13
N LEU A 63 -14.00 33.91 -7.81
CA LEU A 63 -12.96 34.08 -6.78
C LEU A 63 -11.74 33.16 -6.93
N LEU A 64 -11.89 31.99 -7.58
CA LEU A 64 -10.78 31.06 -7.79
C LEU A 64 -9.89 31.40 -9.00
N ALA A 65 -10.33 32.29 -9.89
CA ALA A 65 -9.56 32.64 -11.09
C ALA A 65 -8.29 33.42 -10.77
N ALA A 66 -8.31 34.24 -9.71
CA ALA A 66 -7.19 35.08 -9.28
C ALA A 66 -6.21 34.36 -8.32
N LEU A 67 -6.49 33.11 -7.93
CA LEU A 67 -5.71 32.39 -6.93
C LEU A 67 -4.86 31.27 -7.55
N PRO A 68 -3.70 30.95 -6.94
CA PRO A 68 -2.91 29.80 -7.35
C PRO A 68 -3.70 28.49 -7.40
N PRO A 69 -3.38 27.59 -8.35
CA PRO A 69 -4.10 26.34 -8.53
C PRO A 69 -4.02 25.39 -7.34
N LEU A 70 -5.16 25.04 -6.73
CA LEU A 70 -5.26 23.84 -5.89
C LEU A 70 -5.03 22.57 -6.74
N SER A 71 -4.58 21.50 -6.10
CA SER A 71 -4.53 20.16 -6.69
C SER A 71 -5.93 19.74 -7.18
N SER A 72 -6.03 18.96 -8.26
CA SER A 72 -7.34 18.57 -8.84
C SER A 72 -8.26 17.92 -7.82
N ARG A 73 -7.72 17.10 -6.91
CA ARG A 73 -8.48 16.48 -5.82
C ARG A 73 -9.05 17.52 -4.85
N MET A 74 -8.23 18.48 -4.41
CA MET A 74 -8.66 19.49 -3.43
C MET A 74 -9.57 20.53 -4.08
N HIS A 75 -9.39 20.83 -5.36
CA HIS A 75 -10.33 21.64 -6.12
C HIS A 75 -11.70 20.97 -6.19
N LYS A 76 -11.77 19.66 -6.53
CA LYS A 76 -13.03 18.90 -6.50
C LYS A 76 -13.64 18.88 -5.10
N LEU A 77 -12.83 18.65 -4.07
CA LEU A 77 -13.28 18.66 -2.67
C LEU A 77 -13.83 20.02 -2.24
N LEU A 78 -13.21 21.12 -2.68
CA LEU A 78 -13.69 22.48 -2.42
C LEU A 78 -15.05 22.71 -3.09
N VAL A 79 -15.13 22.45 -4.40
CA VAL A 79 -16.30 22.79 -5.23
C VAL A 79 -17.47 21.86 -4.94
N LEU A 80 -17.23 20.55 -5.01
CA LEU A 80 -18.27 19.52 -4.95
C LEU A 80 -18.49 19.02 -3.51
N GLY A 81 -17.50 19.16 -2.62
CA GLY A 81 -17.54 18.55 -1.29
C GLY A 81 -17.04 17.10 -1.34
N ASP A 82 -17.20 16.37 -0.24
CA ASP A 82 -16.67 15.01 -0.09
C ASP A 82 -17.61 13.93 -0.65
N HIS A 83 -17.86 13.97 -1.96
CA HIS A 83 -18.73 13.00 -2.64
C HIS A 83 -18.21 11.55 -2.58
N GLU A 84 -16.89 11.39 -2.48
CA GLU A 84 -16.24 10.07 -2.39
C GLU A 84 -16.19 9.56 -0.93
N ALA A 85 -16.76 10.30 0.03
CA ALA A 85 -16.71 10.00 1.45
C ALA A 85 -15.29 9.75 1.97
N ALA A 86 -14.28 10.39 1.35
CA ALA A 86 -12.88 10.20 1.70
C ALA A 86 -12.58 10.72 3.12
N TYR A 87 -13.30 11.76 3.56
CA TYR A 87 -13.21 12.43 4.85
C TYR A 87 -14.39 12.09 5.76
N ALA A 88 -15.27 11.16 5.37
CA ALA A 88 -16.32 10.65 6.23
C ALA A 88 -15.69 9.85 7.38
N THR A 89 -15.88 10.30 8.61
CA THR A 89 -15.47 9.57 9.82
C THR A 89 -16.49 8.49 10.11
N GLY A 90 -16.34 7.32 9.46
CA GLY A 90 -17.26 6.18 9.64
C GLY A 90 -17.37 5.61 11.06
N ASN A 91 -16.62 6.11 12.05
CA ASN A 91 -16.55 5.54 13.41
C ASN A 91 -16.48 6.60 14.53
N LEU A 92 -17.42 7.55 14.57
CA LEU A 92 -17.66 8.39 15.76
C LEU A 92 -19.10 8.24 16.24
N GLN A 93 -19.46 7.05 16.72
CA GLN A 93 -20.54 6.89 17.70
C GLN A 93 -20.01 7.29 19.10
N ARG A 94 -19.74 8.58 19.32
CA ARG A 94 -19.67 9.16 20.67
C ARG A 94 -19.67 10.68 20.55
N GLY A 95 -20.87 11.26 20.65
CA GLY A 95 -21.15 12.68 20.47
C GLY A 95 -22.43 12.83 19.68
N GLY A 96 -23.31 13.74 20.07
CA GLY A 96 -24.66 13.88 19.49
C GLY A 96 -24.66 14.04 17.96
N LYS A 97 -25.85 13.98 17.35
CA LYS A 97 -26.07 14.06 15.88
C LYS A 97 -25.31 15.20 15.18
N ASP A 98 -24.95 16.26 15.90
CA ASP A 98 -24.21 17.41 15.36
C ASP A 98 -22.68 17.26 15.31
N SER A 99 -22.06 16.36 16.10
CA SER A 99 -20.60 16.25 16.14
C SER A 99 -20.01 15.61 14.89
N ALA A 100 -20.64 14.55 14.38
CA ALA A 100 -20.16 13.85 13.18
C ALA A 100 -20.14 14.76 11.93
N ALA A 101 -21.18 15.58 11.74
CA ALA A 101 -21.25 16.53 10.62
C ALA A 101 -20.24 17.68 10.77
N SER A 102 -20.07 18.20 11.99
CA SER A 102 -19.07 19.24 12.28
C SER A 102 -17.63 18.71 12.12
N ASP A 103 -17.36 17.49 12.58
CA ASP A 103 -16.04 16.85 12.48
C ASP A 103 -15.66 16.57 11.02
N HIS A 104 -16.63 16.12 10.23
CA HIS A 104 -16.48 15.93 8.80
C HIS A 104 -16.19 17.26 8.08
N ALA A 105 -16.99 18.30 8.35
CA ALA A 105 -16.78 19.64 7.79
C ALA A 105 -15.40 20.21 8.19
N TRP A 106 -14.97 19.97 9.42
CA TRP A 106 -13.65 20.35 9.91
C TRP A 106 -12.53 19.63 9.15
N ALA A 107 -12.65 18.31 8.93
CA ALA A 107 -11.68 17.52 8.18
C ALA A 107 -11.54 17.99 6.72
N ILE A 108 -12.67 18.28 6.05
CA ILE A 108 -12.69 18.85 4.70
C ILE A 108 -11.99 20.20 4.68
N THR A 109 -12.38 21.11 5.58
CA THR A 109 -11.85 22.47 5.66
C THR A 109 -10.34 22.47 5.87
N ARG A 110 -9.82 21.64 6.79
CA ARG A 110 -8.38 21.51 7.01
C ARG A 110 -7.62 20.94 5.83
N ALA A 111 -8.22 20.00 5.10
CA ALA A 111 -7.60 19.44 3.90
C ALA A 111 -7.45 20.48 2.79
N VAL A 112 -8.51 21.25 2.53
CA VAL A 112 -8.47 22.36 1.57
C VAL A 112 -7.49 23.44 2.03
N ALA A 113 -7.50 23.81 3.32
CA ALA A 113 -6.56 24.78 3.88
C ALA A 113 -5.10 24.34 3.71
N ALA A 114 -4.78 23.06 3.95
CA ALA A 114 -3.42 22.54 3.79
C ALA A 114 -2.92 22.65 2.34
N ASP A 115 -3.76 22.33 1.36
CA ASP A 115 -3.39 22.46 -0.05
C ASP A 115 -3.30 23.93 -0.47
N ALA A 116 -4.22 24.77 0.00
CA ALA A 116 -4.20 26.22 -0.22
C ALA A 116 -2.89 26.84 0.28
N VAL A 117 -2.45 26.49 1.50
CA VAL A 117 -1.15 26.92 2.04
C VAL A 117 0.01 26.46 1.15
N ARG A 118 0.01 25.19 0.72
CA ARG A 118 1.09 24.64 -0.14
C ARG A 118 1.22 25.36 -1.47
N VAL A 119 0.10 25.75 -2.07
CA VAL A 119 0.08 26.45 -3.36
C VAL A 119 0.23 27.97 -3.22
N GLY A 120 0.45 28.46 -1.99
CA GLY A 120 0.77 29.87 -1.73
C GLY A 120 -0.45 30.79 -1.58
N TRP A 121 -1.63 30.26 -1.25
CA TRP A 121 -2.74 31.13 -0.84
C TRP A 121 -2.37 31.87 0.44
N ASN A 122 -2.96 33.05 0.62
CA ASN A 122 -2.90 33.76 1.90
C ASN A 122 -4.18 33.51 2.72
N ARG A 123 -4.10 33.81 4.02
CA ARG A 123 -5.19 33.59 4.97
C ARG A 123 -6.47 34.32 4.56
N SER A 124 -6.38 35.58 4.12
CA SER A 124 -7.55 36.38 3.73
C SER A 124 -8.25 35.78 2.51
N SER A 125 -7.51 35.34 1.49
CA SER A 125 -8.07 34.68 0.31
C SER A 125 -8.79 33.39 0.68
N PHE A 126 -8.21 32.60 1.60
CA PHE A 126 -8.86 31.37 2.08
C PHE A 126 -10.18 31.67 2.82
N LEU A 127 -10.19 32.67 3.70
CA LEU A 127 -11.41 33.09 4.39
C LEU A 127 -12.47 33.59 3.40
N GLN A 128 -12.09 34.45 2.46
CA GLN A 128 -12.99 34.99 1.43
C GLN A 128 -13.60 33.88 0.58
N VAL A 129 -12.78 32.93 0.09
CA VAL A 129 -13.27 31.78 -0.69
C VAL A 129 -14.26 30.93 0.10
N MET A 130 -14.01 30.72 1.39
CA MET A 130 -14.85 29.84 2.23
C MET A 130 -16.15 30.51 2.70
N LEU A 131 -16.13 31.83 2.96
CA LEU A 131 -17.29 32.58 3.45
C LEU A 131 -18.14 33.17 2.32
N ASP A 132 -17.52 33.68 1.25
CA ASP A 132 -18.22 34.40 0.19
C ASP A 132 -18.40 33.57 -1.07
N GLY A 133 -17.63 32.48 -1.22
CA GLY A 133 -17.72 31.58 -2.37
C GLY A 133 -18.89 30.60 -2.30
N PRO A 134 -19.46 30.17 -3.44
CA PRO A 134 -20.56 29.19 -3.48
C PRO A 134 -20.09 27.74 -3.27
N TYR A 135 -18.91 27.52 -2.70
CA TYR A 135 -18.24 26.21 -2.67
C TYR A 135 -18.72 25.34 -1.52
N LYS A 136 -18.89 24.04 -1.77
CA LYS A 136 -19.43 23.07 -0.78
C LYS A 136 -18.57 22.96 0.48
N ALA A 137 -17.24 23.01 0.38
CA ALA A 137 -16.38 22.95 1.56
C ALA A 137 -16.61 24.12 2.54
N GLY A 138 -17.02 25.29 2.06
CA GLY A 138 -17.33 26.46 2.89
C GLY A 138 -18.74 26.44 3.52
N GLN A 139 -19.59 25.48 3.17
CA GLN A 139 -21.00 25.44 3.59
C GLN A 139 -21.16 25.48 5.12
N HIS A 140 -20.32 24.76 5.86
CA HIS A 140 -20.38 24.76 7.32
C HIS A 140 -19.98 26.12 7.92
N ALA A 141 -18.93 26.76 7.38
CA ALA A 141 -18.50 28.08 7.83
C ALA A 141 -19.59 29.13 7.58
N ARG A 142 -20.27 29.10 6.43
CA ARG A 142 -21.41 29.97 6.14
C ARG A 142 -22.61 29.69 7.04
N ALA A 143 -22.94 28.42 7.29
CA ALA A 143 -23.98 28.07 8.25
C ALA A 143 -23.64 28.56 9.67
N LEU A 144 -22.36 28.48 10.07
CA LEU A 144 -21.87 29.02 11.34
C LEU A 144 -21.97 30.55 11.38
N GLN A 145 -21.66 31.23 10.27
CA GLN A 145 -21.81 32.68 10.12
C GLN A 145 -23.27 33.11 10.30
N HIS A 146 -24.22 32.43 9.65
CA HIS A 146 -25.64 32.72 9.80
C HIS A 146 -26.14 32.49 11.24
N ARG A 147 -25.61 31.48 11.94
CA ARG A 147 -26.07 31.12 13.30
C ARG A 147 -25.40 31.90 14.42
N ARG A 148 -24.13 32.26 14.26
CA ARG A 148 -23.27 32.79 15.34
C ARG A 148 -22.48 34.04 14.97
N GLY A 149 -22.75 34.62 13.80
CA GLY A 149 -22.09 35.82 13.30
C GLY A 149 -20.76 35.55 12.59
N TYR A 150 -20.33 36.57 11.84
CA TYR A 150 -19.12 36.53 11.01
C TYR A 150 -17.86 36.18 11.82
N ASP A 151 -17.66 36.82 12.98
CA ASP A 151 -16.45 36.65 13.79
C ASP A 151 -16.23 35.20 14.23
N LYS A 152 -17.31 34.49 14.57
CA LYS A 152 -17.22 33.07 14.97
C LYS A 152 -16.86 32.17 13.79
N ALA A 153 -17.40 32.45 12.60
CA ALA A 153 -17.06 31.71 11.39
C ALA A 153 -15.62 31.98 10.94
N ALA A 154 -15.20 33.25 10.96
CA ALA A 154 -13.84 33.66 10.66
C ALA A 154 -12.82 33.02 11.62
N ALA A 155 -13.06 33.08 12.93
CA ALA A 155 -12.18 32.46 13.93
C ALA A 155 -12.07 30.93 13.77
N TRP A 156 -13.16 30.26 13.38
CA TRP A 156 -13.16 28.82 13.08
C TRP A 156 -12.28 28.51 11.86
N LEU A 157 -12.42 29.27 10.77
CA LEU A 157 -11.57 29.13 9.57
C LEU A 157 -10.11 29.48 9.83
N GLN A 158 -9.83 30.50 10.64
CA GLN A 158 -8.47 30.87 11.05
C GLN A 158 -7.78 29.72 11.78
N ARG A 159 -8.47 29.05 12.71
CA ARG A 159 -7.93 27.87 13.39
C ARG A 159 -7.60 26.73 12.42
N ALA A 160 -8.42 26.52 11.38
CA ALA A 160 -8.14 25.53 10.35
C ALA A 160 -6.91 25.91 9.52
N TRP A 161 -6.78 27.19 9.19
CA TRP A 161 -5.65 27.76 8.46
C TRP A 161 -4.34 27.67 9.24
N ASP A 162 -4.32 28.05 10.52
CA ASP A 162 -3.13 28.02 11.35
C ASP A 162 -2.65 26.59 11.54
N GLY A 163 -3.57 25.67 11.86
CA GLY A 163 -3.25 24.25 11.93
C GLY A 163 -2.84 23.63 10.59
N ALA A 164 -3.18 24.26 9.46
CA ALA A 164 -2.69 23.88 8.13
C ALA A 164 -1.29 24.44 7.85
N GLN A 165 -1.00 25.69 8.25
CA GLN A 165 0.33 26.27 8.16
C GLN A 165 1.35 25.50 9.00
N ASP A 166 1.01 25.21 10.26
CA ASP A 166 1.87 24.41 11.14
C ASP A 166 2.11 23.02 10.56
N TYR A 167 1.07 22.41 9.97
CA TYR A 167 1.18 21.13 9.30
C TYR A 167 2.11 21.20 8.08
N VAL A 168 1.96 22.20 7.21
CA VAL A 168 2.80 22.32 6.01
C VAL A 168 4.25 22.66 6.39
N ARG A 169 4.47 23.46 7.43
CA ARG A 169 5.82 23.77 7.93
C ARG A 169 6.52 22.57 8.57
N SER A 170 5.76 21.66 9.18
CA SER A 170 6.30 20.46 9.83
C SER A 170 6.51 19.28 8.88
N VAL A 171 6.13 19.41 7.61
CA VAL A 171 6.24 18.34 6.60
C VAL A 171 7.04 18.82 5.42
N ASP A 172 8.19 18.21 5.14
CA ASP A 172 8.88 18.48 3.89
C ASP A 172 7.95 18.04 2.73
N PRO A 173 7.66 18.93 1.78
CA PRO A 173 6.81 18.58 0.65
C PRO A 173 7.57 17.60 -0.24
N ILE A 174 6.96 16.43 -0.48
CA ILE A 174 7.43 15.51 -1.52
C ILE A 174 7.17 16.19 -2.87
N SER A 175 8.19 16.87 -3.38
CA SER A 175 8.11 17.72 -4.56
C SER A 175 8.72 17.01 -5.78
N THR A 176 9.67 16.11 -5.52
CA THR A 176 10.37 15.33 -6.55
C THR A 176 10.21 13.84 -6.35
N ARG A 177 10.49 13.07 -7.41
CA ARG A 177 10.58 11.60 -7.34
C ARG A 177 11.68 11.14 -6.37
N GLN A 178 12.76 11.91 -6.24
CA GLN A 178 13.83 11.62 -5.29
C GLN A 178 13.35 11.78 -3.85
N ASP A 179 12.60 12.84 -3.54
CA ASP A 179 11.98 13.04 -2.22
C ASP A 179 11.04 11.88 -1.87
N PHE A 180 10.29 11.40 -2.87
CA PHE A 180 9.43 10.23 -2.70
C PHE A 180 10.25 8.99 -2.32
N HIS A 181 11.34 8.71 -3.03
CA HIS A 181 12.18 7.54 -2.73
C HIS A 181 12.88 7.67 -1.36
N ALA A 182 13.28 8.87 -0.96
CA ALA A 182 13.81 9.13 0.38
C ALA A 182 12.75 8.87 1.47
N ALA A 183 11.53 9.39 1.28
CA ALA A 183 10.42 9.16 2.18
C ALA A 183 10.00 7.67 2.23
N LEU A 184 10.06 6.96 1.11
CA LEU A 184 9.82 5.52 1.04
C LEU A 184 10.91 4.73 1.77
N ALA A 185 12.17 5.13 1.69
CA ALA A 185 13.27 4.52 2.46
C ALA A 185 13.09 4.72 3.97
N ALA A 186 12.67 5.92 4.42
CA ALA A 186 12.35 6.16 5.82
C ALA A 186 11.12 5.36 6.30
N PHE A 187 10.11 5.19 5.44
CA PHE A 187 8.98 4.31 5.75
C PHE A 187 9.40 2.84 5.84
N ARG A 188 10.25 2.37 4.93
CA ARG A 188 10.85 1.04 4.98
C ARG A 188 11.58 0.81 6.31
N ALA A 189 12.51 1.69 6.68
CA ALA A 189 13.29 1.54 7.92
C ALA A 189 12.39 1.38 9.16
N ARG A 190 11.29 2.13 9.24
CA ARG A 190 10.34 1.98 10.36
C ARG A 190 9.59 0.64 10.34
N ILE A 191 9.21 0.13 9.17
CA ILE A 191 8.59 -1.19 9.04
C ILE A 191 9.56 -2.29 9.46
N GLU A 192 10.82 -2.19 9.04
CA GLU A 192 11.90 -3.13 9.36
C GLU A 192 12.14 -3.21 10.87
N CYS A 193 12.07 -2.06 11.57
CA CYS A 193 12.22 -2.01 13.02
C CYS A 193 10.92 -2.24 13.83
N THR A 194 9.79 -2.49 13.17
CA THR A 194 8.50 -2.72 13.87
C THR A 194 8.34 -4.20 14.24
N PRO A 195 7.98 -4.55 15.49
CA PRO A 195 7.77 -5.93 15.88
C PRO A 195 6.45 -6.50 15.33
N TRP A 196 6.53 -7.27 14.24
CA TRP A 196 5.40 -7.93 13.58
C TRP A 196 5.03 -9.28 14.23
N LYS A 197 4.46 -9.21 15.44
CA LYS A 197 4.16 -10.40 16.26
C LYS A 197 3.12 -11.32 15.62
N GLY A 198 3.37 -12.62 15.68
CA GLY A 198 2.42 -13.67 15.29
C GLY A 198 2.22 -13.82 13.77
N ILE A 199 1.33 -14.73 13.38
CA ILE A 199 1.06 -15.04 11.95
C ILE A 199 0.41 -13.86 11.23
N ALA A 200 -0.53 -13.19 11.90
CA ALA A 200 -1.22 -12.02 11.37
C ALA A 200 -0.24 -10.86 11.10
N GLY A 201 0.63 -10.52 12.08
CA GLY A 201 1.64 -9.47 11.93
C GLY A 201 2.59 -9.74 10.79
N LYS A 202 3.10 -10.97 10.64
CA LYS A 202 3.97 -11.34 9.50
C LYS A 202 3.27 -11.24 8.15
N THR A 203 1.98 -11.53 8.11
CA THR A 203 1.17 -11.34 6.90
C THR A 203 1.04 -9.86 6.57
N ASP A 204 0.83 -9.02 7.59
CA ASP A 204 0.72 -7.56 7.42
C ASP A 204 2.04 -6.95 6.95
N LEU A 205 3.17 -7.41 7.49
CA LEU A 205 4.51 -7.08 6.99
C LEU A 205 4.65 -7.41 5.49
N ARG A 206 4.34 -8.64 5.07
CA ARG A 206 4.41 -9.05 3.65
C ARG A 206 3.54 -8.16 2.76
N ASN A 207 2.35 -7.78 3.23
CA ASN A 207 1.46 -6.86 2.51
C ASN A 207 2.12 -5.50 2.30
N LEU A 208 2.67 -4.92 3.37
CA LEU A 208 3.37 -3.63 3.28
C LEU A 208 4.61 -3.69 2.38
N ILE A 209 5.39 -4.77 2.45
CA ILE A 209 6.54 -4.99 1.54
C ILE A 209 6.07 -5.01 0.08
N ALA A 210 5.04 -5.80 -0.24
CA ALA A 210 4.50 -5.89 -1.60
C ALA A 210 4.01 -4.52 -2.11
N ARG A 211 3.34 -3.74 -1.25
CA ARG A 211 2.86 -2.40 -1.60
C ARG A 211 4.00 -1.39 -1.74
N MET A 212 5.02 -1.45 -0.89
CA MET A 212 6.21 -0.60 -1.02
C MET A 212 6.90 -0.80 -2.38
N GLU A 213 6.96 -2.04 -2.89
CA GLU A 213 7.50 -2.29 -4.23
C GLU A 213 6.62 -1.70 -5.35
N ILE A 214 5.29 -1.78 -5.22
CA ILE A 214 4.37 -1.14 -6.16
C ILE A 214 4.56 0.38 -6.15
N CYS A 215 4.59 0.98 -4.96
CA CYS A 215 4.82 2.40 -4.78
C CYS A 215 6.20 2.84 -5.31
N ALA A 216 7.26 2.05 -5.05
CA ALA A 216 8.60 2.32 -5.57
C ALA A 216 8.62 2.38 -7.11
N ARG A 217 7.95 1.45 -7.79
CA ARG A 217 7.84 1.45 -9.25
C ARG A 217 7.02 2.64 -9.76
N ALA A 218 5.90 2.94 -9.10
CA ALA A 218 5.00 4.03 -9.47
C ALA A 218 5.57 5.42 -9.18
N GLY A 219 6.50 5.56 -8.23
CA GLY A 219 6.98 6.86 -7.76
C GLY A 219 5.91 7.63 -6.97
N SER A 220 4.94 6.94 -6.37
CA SER A 220 3.81 7.54 -5.66
C SER A 220 3.37 6.69 -4.46
N TRP A 221 2.80 7.32 -3.44
CA TRP A 221 2.15 6.65 -2.31
C TRP A 221 0.82 6.01 -2.70
N ASP A 222 0.20 6.57 -3.74
CA ASP A 222 -1.04 6.09 -4.33
C ASP A 222 -0.73 4.96 -5.31
N HIS A 223 -1.44 3.85 -5.15
CA HIS A 223 -1.27 2.70 -6.01
C HIS A 223 -2.58 1.92 -6.18
N THR A 224 -2.69 1.27 -7.33
CA THR A 224 -3.82 0.41 -7.66
C THR A 224 -3.37 -1.04 -7.58
N VAL A 225 -4.09 -1.87 -6.82
CA VAL A 225 -3.80 -3.31 -6.75
C VAL A 225 -5.07 -4.09 -6.44
N SER A 226 -5.28 -5.18 -7.18
CA SER A 226 -6.36 -6.13 -6.87
C SER A 226 -5.94 -7.04 -5.72
N GLU A 227 -6.89 -7.53 -4.93
CA GLU A 227 -6.58 -8.47 -3.83
C GLU A 227 -5.87 -9.74 -4.31
N ARG A 228 -6.16 -10.19 -5.54
CA ARG A 228 -5.55 -11.38 -6.14
C ARG A 228 -4.09 -11.14 -6.51
N ASP A 229 -3.80 -10.03 -7.19
CA ASP A 229 -2.41 -9.64 -7.52
C ASP A 229 -1.60 -9.42 -6.24
N LEU A 230 -2.19 -8.76 -5.23
CA LEU A 230 -1.56 -8.58 -3.93
C LEU A 230 -1.26 -9.93 -3.24
N ALA A 231 -2.22 -10.86 -3.22
CA ALA A 231 -2.05 -12.18 -2.65
C ALA A 231 -0.96 -13.00 -3.36
N GLU A 232 -0.87 -12.90 -4.69
CA GLU A 232 0.18 -13.53 -5.48
C GLU A 232 1.55 -12.98 -5.11
N ARG A 233 1.70 -11.66 -5.02
CA ARG A 233 2.96 -10.99 -4.59
C ARG A 233 3.35 -11.35 -3.16
N MET A 234 2.38 -11.50 -2.26
CA MET A 234 2.63 -11.88 -0.85
C MET A 234 2.87 -13.38 -0.64
N GLY A 235 2.64 -14.21 -1.66
CA GLY A 235 2.70 -15.66 -1.56
C GLY A 235 1.59 -16.26 -0.68
N CYS A 236 0.41 -15.66 -0.61
CA CYS A 236 -0.69 -16.08 0.28
C CYS A 236 -2.03 -16.22 -0.44
N SER A 237 -3.10 -16.59 0.28
CA SER A 237 -4.45 -16.67 -0.31
C SER A 237 -5.10 -15.30 -0.45
N ARG A 238 -6.09 -15.16 -1.35
CA ARG A 238 -6.89 -13.92 -1.48
C ARG A 238 -7.53 -13.50 -0.14
N THR A 239 -8.13 -14.45 0.58
CA THR A 239 -8.76 -14.19 1.88
C THR A 239 -7.75 -13.70 2.91
N THR A 240 -6.53 -14.25 2.90
CA THR A 240 -5.44 -13.80 3.76
C THR A 240 -5.02 -12.36 3.45
N ALA A 241 -4.90 -12.00 2.17
CA ALA A 241 -4.62 -10.62 1.74
C ALA A 241 -5.75 -9.65 2.10
N HIS A 242 -7.01 -10.06 1.93
CA HIS A 242 -8.18 -9.27 2.34
C HIS A 242 -8.16 -8.98 3.84
N ASN A 243 -8.00 -10.02 4.68
CA ASN A 243 -7.96 -9.85 6.14
C ASN A 243 -6.80 -8.97 6.58
N SER A 244 -5.65 -9.05 5.90
CA SER A 244 -4.51 -8.16 6.12
C SER A 244 -4.82 -6.71 5.75
N ASN A 245 -5.49 -6.47 4.61
CA ASN A 245 -5.94 -5.14 4.25
C ASN A 245 -6.87 -4.54 5.31
N GLN A 246 -7.83 -5.32 5.82
CA GLN A 246 -8.75 -4.85 6.87
C GLN A 246 -8.02 -4.48 8.17
N ARG A 247 -7.05 -5.29 8.60
CA ARG A 247 -6.22 -4.94 9.77
C ARG A 247 -5.39 -3.68 9.56
N LEU A 248 -4.72 -3.56 8.41
CA LEU A 248 -3.89 -2.40 8.08
C LEU A 248 -4.70 -1.12 7.86
N LEU A 249 -5.95 -1.24 7.38
CA LEU A 249 -6.93 -0.16 7.36
C LEU A 249 -7.31 0.28 8.78
N HIS A 250 -7.63 -0.69 9.65
CA HIS A 250 -8.00 -0.44 11.04
C HIS A 250 -6.86 0.23 11.82
N THR A 251 -5.61 -0.22 11.62
CA THR A 251 -4.41 0.39 12.24
C THR A 251 -3.94 1.66 11.54
N LYS A 252 -4.63 2.11 10.49
CA LYS A 252 -4.36 3.35 9.74
C LYS A 252 -2.96 3.41 9.11
N VAL A 253 -2.39 2.25 8.77
CA VAL A 253 -1.18 2.13 7.95
C VAL A 253 -1.54 2.13 6.47
N LEU A 254 -2.77 1.71 6.14
CA LEU A 254 -3.36 1.83 4.81
C LEU A 254 -4.58 2.73 4.83
N ARG A 255 -4.83 3.37 3.69
CA ARG A 255 -6.11 4.00 3.35
C ARG A 255 -6.59 3.50 2.02
N GLN A 256 -7.86 3.14 1.95
CA GLN A 256 -8.53 2.87 0.70
C GLN A 256 -9.03 4.21 0.13
N LEU A 257 -8.66 4.49 -1.12
CA LEU A 257 -9.08 5.68 -1.85
C LEU A 257 -10.30 5.39 -2.72
N ASP A 258 -10.38 4.17 -3.27
CA ASP A 258 -11.47 3.70 -4.10
C ASP A 258 -11.67 2.19 -3.86
N ASN A 259 -12.92 1.73 -3.94
CA ASN A 259 -13.30 0.32 -3.93
C ASN A 259 -12.80 -0.42 -5.19
N GLY A 260 -12.41 0.33 -6.22
CA GLY A 260 -12.03 -0.23 -7.52
C GLY A 260 -13.27 -0.60 -8.32
N SER A 261 -13.05 -1.18 -9.48
CA SER A 261 -14.12 -1.60 -10.39
C SER A 261 -13.98 -3.08 -10.72
N PRO A 262 -14.95 -3.70 -11.41
CA PRO A 262 -14.79 -5.08 -11.86
C PRO A 262 -13.58 -5.30 -12.77
N THR A 263 -13.08 -4.25 -13.42
CA THR A 263 -11.94 -4.28 -14.35
C THR A 263 -10.67 -3.69 -13.76
N GLU A 264 -10.74 -2.96 -12.64
CA GLU A 264 -9.61 -2.25 -12.04
C GLU A 264 -9.48 -2.58 -10.55
N GLY A 265 -8.25 -2.75 -10.09
CA GLY A 265 -7.99 -2.96 -8.65
C GLY A 265 -8.50 -1.79 -7.80
N ALA A 266 -8.69 -2.04 -6.50
CA ALA A 266 -8.92 -0.96 -5.55
C ALA A 266 -7.71 -0.01 -5.52
N ARG A 267 -7.97 1.28 -5.31
CA ARG A 267 -6.93 2.30 -5.14
C ARG A 267 -6.63 2.46 -3.67
N TRP A 268 -5.34 2.49 -3.34
CA TRP A 268 -4.84 2.52 -1.97
C TRP A 268 -3.77 3.58 -1.83
N MET A 269 -3.59 4.05 -0.60
CA MET A 269 -2.51 4.93 -0.19
C MET A 269 -1.83 4.32 1.04
N LEU A 270 -0.49 4.25 1.00
CA LEU A 270 0.31 3.94 2.19
C LEU A 270 0.34 5.18 3.10
N ILE A 271 -0.05 5.02 4.36
CA ILE A 271 0.02 6.08 5.36
C ILE A 271 1.27 5.87 6.21
N SER A 272 2.10 6.91 6.27
CA SER A 272 3.38 6.94 6.98
C SER A 272 3.29 6.83 8.51
N ARG A 273 2.08 6.88 9.08
CA ARG A 273 1.87 6.78 10.52
C ARG A 273 1.85 5.32 10.93
N LEU A 274 3.02 4.76 11.21
CA LEU A 274 3.08 3.63 12.12
C LEU A 274 2.72 4.14 13.52
N PRO A 275 1.98 3.38 14.33
CA PRO A 275 1.60 3.82 15.67
C PRO A 275 2.86 4.02 16.52
N SER A 276 3.34 5.26 16.63
CA SER A 276 4.07 5.70 17.82
C SER A 276 3.09 5.72 18.98
N THR A 277 3.54 5.30 20.16
CA THR A 277 2.78 5.25 21.43
C THR A 277 2.26 6.61 21.93
N THR A 278 2.37 7.67 21.13
CA THR A 278 1.96 9.03 21.46
C THR A 278 0.81 9.49 20.56
N SER A 279 -0.38 9.46 21.16
CA SER A 279 -1.59 10.20 20.78
C SER A 279 -1.26 11.59 20.22
N HIS A 280 -1.85 11.98 19.08
CA HIS A 280 -2.47 13.31 18.84
C HIS A 280 -3.34 13.33 17.57
N HIS A 281 -4.52 13.95 17.72
CA HIS A 281 -5.57 14.42 16.78
C HIS A 281 -5.54 14.06 15.27
N TRP A 282 -6.74 13.73 14.77
CA TRP A 282 -7.05 12.89 13.60
C TRP A 282 -7.61 13.58 12.35
N SER A 283 -7.62 14.92 12.25
CA SER A 283 -8.43 15.65 11.23
C SER A 283 -7.64 16.30 10.09
N THR A 284 -6.42 15.84 9.78
CA THR A 284 -5.72 16.21 8.53
C THR A 284 -5.08 14.96 7.95
N PRO A 285 -5.28 14.64 6.66
CA PRO A 285 -4.47 13.64 5.98
C PRO A 285 -3.03 14.11 6.08
N LYS A 286 -2.30 13.53 7.03
CA LYS A 286 -0.85 13.62 6.95
C LYS A 286 -0.49 12.71 5.78
N GLY A 287 -0.20 13.31 4.62
CA GLY A 287 0.77 12.68 3.72
C GLY A 287 2.03 12.37 4.54
N PRO A 288 2.83 11.37 4.14
CA PRO A 288 4.08 11.09 4.82
C PRO A 288 4.79 12.38 5.17
N GLU A 289 5.06 12.58 6.46
CA GLU A 289 6.05 13.56 6.87
C GLU A 289 7.33 13.13 6.17
N ALA A 290 7.80 13.89 5.17
CA ALA A 290 9.22 13.90 4.93
C ALA A 290 9.78 14.70 6.10
N GLY A 291 10.12 13.95 7.14
CA GLY A 291 10.54 14.43 8.46
C GLY A 291 11.60 13.51 9.03
N GLY A 292 12.41 12.95 8.13
CA GLY A 292 13.56 12.11 8.44
C GLY A 292 14.56 12.03 7.29
N ALA A 293 14.40 12.83 6.22
CA ALA A 293 15.37 12.90 5.12
C ALA A 293 16.54 13.83 5.46
N MET A 294 16.33 14.80 6.37
CA MET A 294 17.37 15.71 6.90
C MET A 294 18.06 15.17 8.16
N SER A 295 17.49 14.14 8.79
CA SER A 295 18.31 13.21 9.56
C SER A 295 19.02 12.35 8.52
N GLY A 296 20.22 12.74 8.07
CA GLY A 296 21.04 11.91 7.18
C GLY A 296 21.01 10.46 7.65
N PRO A 297 21.06 9.46 6.73
CA PRO A 297 20.67 8.07 6.97
C PRO A 297 20.94 7.70 8.41
N GLY A 298 19.88 7.74 9.24
CA GLY A 298 20.05 7.63 10.68
C GLY A 298 20.82 6.34 10.91
N VAL A 299 22.07 6.46 11.36
CA VAL A 299 22.92 5.30 11.65
C VAL A 299 22.06 4.41 12.52
N ARG A 300 21.64 3.27 11.97
CA ARG A 300 20.76 2.33 12.67
C ARG A 300 21.48 2.04 13.98
N ARG A 301 21.00 2.60 15.09
CA ARG A 301 21.53 2.19 16.37
C ARG A 301 21.14 0.72 16.49
N PRO A 302 22.09 -0.18 16.79
CA PRO A 302 21.79 -1.57 17.09
C PRO A 302 21.05 -1.61 18.43
N ASP A 303 19.84 -1.07 18.46
CA ASP A 303 18.91 -1.31 19.52
C ASP A 303 18.33 -2.72 19.30
N THR A 304 18.22 -3.47 20.39
CA THR A 304 18.02 -4.93 20.42
C THR A 304 16.61 -5.40 20.01
N GLY A 305 15.93 -4.61 19.18
CA GLY A 305 14.54 -4.78 18.76
C GLY A 305 14.34 -5.67 17.54
N ALA A 306 13.20 -5.49 16.87
CA ALA A 306 12.93 -6.09 15.58
C ALA A 306 13.86 -5.45 14.53
N ASP A 307 14.41 -6.25 13.63
CA ASP A 307 15.21 -5.76 12.50
C ASP A 307 15.26 -6.83 11.42
N ILE A 308 14.83 -6.48 10.21
CA ILE A 308 14.72 -7.39 9.08
C ILE A 308 15.06 -6.66 7.79
N ASP A 309 15.75 -7.33 6.85
CA ASP A 309 15.91 -6.80 5.50
C ASP A 309 14.61 -7.01 4.71
N SER A 310 13.80 -5.96 4.56
CA SER A 310 12.55 -6.03 3.82
C SER A 310 12.78 -6.27 2.31
N ARG A 311 13.95 -5.96 1.77
CA ARG A 311 14.28 -6.23 0.36
C ARG A 311 14.54 -7.72 0.16
N ALA A 312 15.30 -8.36 1.04
CA ALA A 312 15.44 -9.81 1.03
C ALA A 312 14.08 -10.49 1.18
N ALA A 313 13.26 -10.04 2.13
CA ALA A 313 11.91 -10.58 2.31
C ALA A 313 11.03 -10.41 1.06
N GLY A 314 11.06 -9.25 0.39
CA GLY A 314 10.28 -8.99 -0.83
C GLY A 314 10.66 -9.91 -1.99
N ARG A 315 11.95 -10.16 -2.18
CA ARG A 315 12.46 -11.11 -3.20
C ARG A 315 12.00 -12.55 -2.94
N LEU A 316 11.86 -12.94 -1.69
CA LEU A 316 11.65 -14.33 -1.30
C LEU A 316 10.17 -14.69 -1.05
N MET A 317 9.35 -13.76 -0.55
CA MET A 317 8.02 -14.08 0.02
C MET A 317 7.03 -14.73 -0.96
N HIS A 318 7.20 -14.53 -2.26
CA HIS A 318 6.32 -15.05 -3.30
C HIS A 318 6.72 -16.45 -3.80
N LEU A 319 7.93 -16.92 -3.45
CA LEU A 319 8.46 -18.21 -3.89
C LEU A 319 7.74 -19.37 -3.18
N ASP A 320 7.66 -20.50 -3.86
CA ASP A 320 6.94 -21.70 -3.38
C ASP A 320 7.55 -22.27 -2.08
N ALA A 321 8.86 -22.13 -1.89
CA ALA A 321 9.55 -22.49 -0.64
C ALA A 321 8.96 -21.77 0.60
N PHE A 322 8.35 -20.60 0.43
CA PHE A 322 7.75 -19.79 1.49
C PHE A 322 6.22 -19.88 1.55
N ALA A 323 5.62 -20.81 0.80
CA ALA A 323 4.19 -21.10 0.86
C ALA A 323 3.79 -21.76 2.20
N HIS A 324 2.49 -21.97 2.38
CA HIS A 324 1.96 -22.74 3.51
C HIS A 324 2.56 -24.16 3.49
N HIS A 325 2.93 -24.68 4.67
CA HIS A 325 3.71 -25.92 4.89
C HIS A 325 5.22 -25.88 4.54
N GLY A 326 5.70 -24.86 3.82
CA GLY A 326 7.13 -24.64 3.58
C GLY A 326 7.84 -23.95 4.75
N LEU A 327 8.76 -23.02 4.45
CA LEU A 327 9.39 -22.13 5.43
C LEU A 327 8.41 -21.10 6.00
N GLY A 328 7.40 -20.73 5.21
CA GLY A 328 6.33 -19.82 5.61
C GLY A 328 6.82 -18.42 6.04
N GLY A 329 5.97 -17.70 6.77
CA GLY A 329 6.28 -16.34 7.27
C GLY A 329 7.42 -16.32 8.28
N SER A 330 7.59 -17.40 9.05
CA SER A 330 8.62 -17.46 10.09
C SER A 330 10.02 -17.71 9.53
N GLY A 331 10.19 -18.67 8.61
CA GLY A 331 11.49 -18.89 7.97
C GLY A 331 11.92 -17.69 7.13
N LEU A 332 10.97 -17.01 6.45
CA LEU A 332 11.23 -15.75 5.77
C LEU A 332 11.79 -14.68 6.72
N ALA A 333 11.19 -14.53 7.91
CA ALA A 333 11.63 -13.54 8.89
C ALA A 333 13.02 -13.84 9.45
N VAL A 334 13.37 -15.12 9.66
CA VAL A 334 14.73 -15.52 10.10
C VAL A 334 15.77 -15.20 9.04
N LEU A 335 15.52 -15.58 7.77
CA LEU A 335 16.43 -15.26 6.67
C LEU A 335 16.58 -13.75 6.46
N ALA A 336 15.49 -12.99 6.55
CA ALA A 336 15.54 -11.53 6.43
C ALA A 336 16.28 -10.87 7.61
N ALA A 337 16.14 -11.40 8.83
CA ALA A 337 16.89 -10.92 10.00
C ALA A 337 18.39 -11.19 9.85
N LEU A 338 18.77 -12.39 9.40
CA LEU A 338 20.18 -12.73 9.16
C LEU A 338 20.77 -11.96 7.96
N ALA A 339 19.96 -11.66 6.94
CA ALA A 339 20.39 -10.85 5.80
C ALA A 339 20.71 -9.40 6.19
N GLU A 340 19.99 -8.87 7.18
CA GLU A 340 20.28 -7.56 7.76
C GLU A 340 21.50 -7.61 8.68
N ARG A 341 21.57 -8.62 9.55
CA ARG A 341 22.66 -8.80 10.50
C ARG A 341 23.07 -10.26 10.56
N ASP A 342 24.19 -10.59 9.96
CA ASP A 342 24.71 -11.95 9.98
C ASP A 342 25.36 -12.27 11.34
N GLY A 343 25.44 -13.55 11.71
CA GLY A 343 26.06 -13.98 12.98
C GLY A 343 25.27 -13.58 14.22
N GLN A 344 24.02 -14.04 14.34
CA GLN A 344 23.15 -13.76 15.49
C GLN A 344 22.98 -14.97 16.39
N THR A 345 22.87 -14.74 17.70
CA THR A 345 22.45 -15.78 18.66
C THR A 345 20.96 -16.12 18.50
N LEU A 346 20.54 -17.27 19.04
CA LEU A 346 19.12 -17.66 19.09
C LEU A 346 18.24 -16.59 19.76
N THR A 347 18.71 -15.99 20.86
CA THR A 347 17.96 -14.98 21.62
C THR A 347 17.81 -13.69 20.82
N GLU A 348 18.85 -13.30 20.11
CA GLU A 348 18.81 -12.16 19.19
C GLU A 348 17.84 -12.41 18.04
N LEU A 349 17.90 -13.58 17.40
CA LEU A 349 17.00 -13.93 16.29
C LEU A 349 15.53 -13.94 16.68
N GLN A 350 15.21 -14.35 17.91
CA GLN A 350 13.83 -14.23 18.41
C GLN A 350 13.35 -12.78 18.44
N ARG A 351 14.23 -11.84 18.81
CA ARG A 351 13.93 -10.41 18.87
C ARG A 351 13.87 -9.80 17.47
N THR A 352 14.94 -9.96 16.67
CA THR A 352 15.05 -9.36 15.33
C THR A 352 13.98 -9.88 14.38
N ALA A 353 13.76 -11.20 14.32
CA ALA A 353 12.69 -11.80 13.50
C ALA A 353 11.30 -11.72 14.14
N THR A 354 11.19 -11.22 15.38
CA THR A 354 9.93 -11.17 16.17
C THR A 354 9.19 -12.51 16.22
N ILE A 355 9.88 -13.56 16.63
CA ILE A 355 9.34 -14.93 16.69
C ILE A 355 9.50 -15.56 18.07
N SER A 356 8.61 -16.49 18.42
CA SER A 356 8.73 -17.23 19.67
C SER A 356 9.91 -18.21 19.64
N ARG A 357 10.52 -18.47 20.81
CA ARG A 357 11.61 -19.44 20.97
C ARG A 357 11.34 -20.80 20.30
N PRO A 358 10.18 -21.46 20.49
CA PRO A 358 9.92 -22.74 19.82
C PRO A 358 9.85 -22.62 18.29
N THR A 359 9.39 -21.47 17.79
CA THR A 359 9.35 -21.21 16.35
C THR A 359 10.75 -20.97 15.80
N ALA A 360 11.60 -20.24 16.51
CA ALA A 360 13.00 -20.03 16.14
C ALA A 360 13.73 -21.36 15.98
N TYR A 361 13.70 -22.23 17.00
CA TYR A 361 14.33 -23.55 16.92
C TYR A 361 13.85 -24.37 15.71
N ARG A 362 12.53 -24.44 15.48
CA ARG A 362 11.98 -25.20 14.34
C ARG A 362 12.43 -24.64 13.00
N GLN A 363 12.55 -23.32 12.86
CA GLN A 363 12.97 -22.71 11.60
C GLN A 363 14.47 -22.81 11.39
N LEU A 364 15.27 -22.63 12.44
CA LEU A 364 16.73 -22.76 12.37
C LEU A 364 17.12 -24.17 11.97
N ARG A 365 16.57 -25.19 12.63
CA ARG A 365 16.80 -26.59 12.25
C ARG A 365 16.45 -26.87 10.79
N ARG A 366 15.29 -26.39 10.32
CA ARG A 366 14.90 -26.56 8.91
C ARG A 366 15.87 -25.86 7.95
N LEU A 367 16.38 -24.69 8.30
CA LEU A 367 17.32 -23.94 7.46
C LEU A 367 18.72 -24.58 7.48
N GLU A 368 19.15 -25.16 8.61
CA GLU A 368 20.37 -25.97 8.74
C GLU A 368 20.27 -27.24 7.91
N ASP A 369 19.17 -27.99 8.02
CA ASP A 369 18.92 -29.22 7.24
C ASP A 369 18.96 -28.96 5.72
N LEU A 370 18.69 -27.72 5.29
CA LEU A 370 18.76 -27.29 3.89
C LEU A 370 20.15 -26.72 3.50
N GLY A 371 21.05 -26.52 4.46
CA GLY A 371 22.36 -25.89 4.25
C GLY A 371 22.30 -24.39 3.99
N LEU A 372 21.17 -23.73 4.24
CA LEU A 372 20.96 -22.29 4.01
C LEU A 372 21.53 -21.43 5.13
N ILE A 373 21.71 -22.01 6.31
CA ILE A 373 22.44 -21.41 7.42
C ILE A 373 23.43 -22.42 7.99
N HIS A 374 24.42 -21.94 8.71
CA HIS A 374 25.30 -22.77 9.50
C HIS A 374 25.42 -22.23 10.93
N HIS A 375 25.71 -23.12 11.87
CA HIS A 375 25.81 -22.83 13.28
C HIS A 375 27.27 -22.95 13.75
N ALA A 376 27.82 -21.83 14.23
CA ALA A 376 29.20 -21.74 14.71
C ALA A 376 29.19 -21.26 16.17
N GLY A 377 29.35 -22.20 17.11
CA GLY A 377 29.31 -21.91 18.54
C GLY A 377 27.88 -21.60 19.00
N GLU A 378 27.57 -20.33 19.26
CA GLU A 378 26.22 -19.85 19.59
C GLU A 378 25.58 -19.01 18.48
N LEU A 379 26.32 -18.79 17.37
CA LEU A 379 25.94 -17.88 16.31
C LEU A 379 25.41 -18.64 15.11
N TYR A 380 24.31 -18.13 14.54
CA TYR A 380 23.76 -18.57 13.27
C TYR A 380 24.16 -17.60 12.17
N GLN A 381 24.66 -18.14 11.06
CA GLN A 381 25.14 -17.35 9.93
C GLN A 381 24.50 -17.83 8.62
N LEU A 382 24.23 -16.91 7.69
CA LEU A 382 23.81 -17.27 6.34
C LEU A 382 24.95 -17.95 5.58
N SER A 383 24.60 -18.98 4.81
CA SER A 383 25.51 -19.46 3.76
C SER A 383 25.67 -18.37 2.67
N PRO A 384 26.84 -18.24 2.00
CA PRO A 384 27.12 -17.12 1.09
C PRO A 384 26.08 -16.90 -0.01
N THR A 385 25.44 -17.97 -0.48
CA THR A 385 24.42 -17.97 -1.55
C THR A 385 23.02 -18.33 -1.04
N ALA A 386 22.79 -18.25 0.27
CA ALA A 386 21.52 -18.65 0.90
C ALA A 386 20.32 -17.85 0.39
N LEU A 387 20.50 -16.56 0.06
CA LEU A 387 19.42 -15.72 -0.48
C LEU A 387 19.03 -16.09 -1.92
N GLU A 388 19.91 -16.81 -2.63
CA GLU A 388 19.64 -17.40 -3.94
C GLU A 388 18.99 -18.79 -3.81
N GLY A 389 18.87 -19.29 -2.56
CA GLY A 389 18.32 -20.60 -2.24
C GLY A 389 19.34 -21.72 -2.37
N ILE A 390 20.62 -21.39 -2.51
CA ILE A 390 21.72 -22.36 -2.64
C ILE A 390 22.33 -22.54 -1.25
N GLY A 391 22.30 -23.77 -0.76
CA GLY A 391 22.93 -24.17 0.49
C GLY A 391 24.41 -24.49 0.33
N THR A 392 25.09 -24.65 1.46
CA THR A 392 26.49 -25.12 1.51
C THR A 392 26.52 -26.39 2.36
N GLN A 393 27.41 -27.32 2.00
CA GLN A 393 27.62 -28.52 2.81
C GLN A 393 28.22 -28.11 4.16
N THR A 394 27.62 -28.58 5.24
CA THR A 394 28.05 -28.32 6.62
C THR A 394 28.13 -29.66 7.37
N PRO A 395 28.74 -29.71 8.57
CA PRO A 395 28.70 -30.92 9.40
C PRO A 395 27.28 -31.40 9.70
N ASP A 396 26.30 -30.50 9.68
CA ASP A 396 24.88 -30.79 9.94
C ASP A 396 24.05 -30.96 8.65
N CYS A 397 24.63 -30.76 7.47
CA CYS A 397 23.96 -30.85 6.18
C CYS A 397 24.86 -31.45 5.09
N ASP A 398 24.71 -32.76 4.88
CA ASP A 398 25.46 -33.50 3.85
C ASP A 398 24.95 -33.24 2.43
N ASN A 399 23.68 -32.88 2.29
CA ASN A 399 23.02 -32.70 1.00
C ASN A 399 22.33 -31.32 0.94
N PRO A 400 23.05 -30.21 0.72
CA PRO A 400 22.46 -28.88 0.64
C PRO A 400 21.53 -28.75 -0.57
N VAL A 401 20.59 -27.80 -0.51
CA VAL A 401 19.75 -27.48 -1.68
C VAL A 401 20.54 -26.68 -2.73
N ALA A 402 20.23 -26.88 -4.01
CA ALA A 402 20.83 -26.15 -5.13
C ALA A 402 19.97 -24.95 -5.61
N GLY A 403 18.87 -24.65 -4.92
CA GLY A 403 18.02 -23.49 -5.25
C GLY A 403 16.65 -23.51 -4.58
N TRP A 404 15.91 -22.40 -4.73
CA TRP A 404 14.54 -22.28 -4.23
C TRP A 404 13.54 -23.28 -4.82
N PRO A 405 13.61 -23.68 -6.11
CA PRO A 405 12.73 -24.73 -6.65
C PRO A 405 12.92 -26.07 -5.95
N GLU A 406 14.16 -26.54 -5.80
CA GLU A 406 14.47 -27.79 -5.08
C GLU A 406 14.06 -27.69 -3.60
N THR A 407 14.28 -26.54 -2.96
CA THR A 407 13.80 -26.29 -1.60
C THR A 407 12.29 -26.49 -1.51
N ALA A 408 11.53 -25.98 -2.49
CA ALA A 408 10.08 -26.16 -2.53
C ALA A 408 9.69 -27.62 -2.79
N GLU A 409 10.44 -28.37 -3.58
CA GLU A 409 10.21 -29.81 -3.79
C GLU A 409 10.44 -30.62 -2.51
N ARG A 410 11.58 -30.41 -1.84
CA ARG A 410 11.89 -31.08 -0.56
C ARG A 410 10.88 -30.76 0.54
N LEU A 411 10.32 -29.55 0.54
CA LEU A 411 9.29 -29.13 1.49
C LEU A 411 7.86 -29.48 1.03
N GLY A 412 7.68 -30.10 -0.14
CA GLY A 412 6.37 -30.48 -0.67
C GLY A 412 5.49 -29.30 -1.07
N THR A 413 6.06 -28.12 -1.31
CA THR A 413 5.35 -26.91 -1.70
C THR A 413 5.52 -26.51 -3.17
N ALA A 414 6.30 -27.26 -3.94
CA ALA A 414 6.48 -27.03 -5.37
C ALA A 414 5.14 -26.90 -6.12
N GLY A 415 5.06 -25.88 -6.99
CA GLY A 415 3.88 -25.53 -7.77
C GLY A 415 2.76 -24.81 -6.99
N ALA A 416 2.96 -24.48 -5.71
CA ALA A 416 1.93 -23.80 -4.92
C ALA A 416 1.53 -22.44 -5.50
N GLY A 417 2.51 -21.65 -5.96
CA GLY A 417 2.30 -20.37 -6.61
C GLY A 417 1.59 -20.50 -7.94
N GLU A 418 1.92 -21.51 -8.73
CA GLU A 418 1.26 -21.78 -10.00
C GLU A 418 -0.20 -22.22 -9.81
N ARG A 419 -0.46 -23.15 -8.86
CA ARG A 419 -1.82 -23.54 -8.48
C ARG A 419 -2.64 -22.33 -8.03
N ARG A 420 -2.05 -21.43 -7.25
CA ARG A 420 -2.68 -20.18 -6.81
C ARG A 420 -3.02 -19.27 -7.98
N ARG A 421 -2.07 -19.03 -8.90
CA ARG A 421 -2.30 -18.20 -10.09
C ARG A 421 -3.41 -18.77 -10.98
N ARG A 422 -3.41 -20.08 -11.23
CA ARG A 422 -4.48 -20.75 -11.99
C ARG A 422 -5.83 -20.60 -11.31
N HIS A 423 -5.89 -20.81 -9.99
CA HIS A 423 -7.10 -20.61 -9.22
C HIS A 423 -7.61 -19.16 -9.30
N HIS A 424 -6.72 -18.18 -9.16
CA HIS A 424 -7.08 -16.77 -9.29
C HIS A 424 -7.50 -16.40 -10.71
N GLU A 425 -6.88 -16.97 -11.75
CA GLU A 425 -7.27 -16.76 -13.14
C GLU A 425 -8.66 -17.32 -13.42
N ALA A 426 -8.93 -18.56 -12.96
CA ALA A 426 -10.27 -19.14 -13.06
C ALA A 426 -11.33 -18.27 -12.37
N GLN A 427 -11.01 -17.71 -11.19
CA GLN A 427 -11.89 -16.75 -10.52
C GLN A 427 -12.07 -15.44 -11.31
N ARG A 428 -11.01 -14.92 -11.97
CA ARG A 428 -11.09 -13.72 -12.81
C ARG A 428 -12.00 -13.98 -14.02
N ILE A 429 -11.84 -15.12 -14.70
CA ILE A 429 -12.68 -15.53 -15.83
C ILE A 429 -14.13 -15.68 -15.39
N HIS A 430 -14.38 -16.41 -14.31
CA HIS A 430 -15.73 -16.57 -13.76
C HIS A 430 -16.38 -15.21 -13.44
N TRP A 431 -15.65 -14.31 -12.78
CA TRP A 431 -16.15 -12.98 -12.47
C TRP A 431 -16.44 -12.14 -13.72
N ARG A 432 -15.60 -12.22 -14.77
CA ARG A 432 -15.85 -11.53 -16.04
C ARG A 432 -17.15 -12.03 -16.69
N HIS A 433 -17.39 -13.34 -16.71
CA HIS A 433 -18.62 -13.91 -17.25
C HIS A 433 -19.84 -13.44 -16.46
N GLU A 434 -19.75 -13.42 -15.12
CA GLU A 434 -20.81 -12.88 -14.26
C GLU A 434 -21.12 -11.41 -14.56
N GLN A 435 -20.09 -10.58 -14.77
CA GLN A 435 -20.27 -9.17 -15.10
C GLN A 435 -20.94 -8.96 -16.45
N VAL A 436 -20.58 -9.75 -17.47
CA VAL A 436 -21.26 -9.74 -18.78
C VAL A 436 -22.75 -10.09 -18.59
N ARG A 437 -23.04 -11.18 -17.86
CA ARG A 437 -24.41 -11.61 -17.54
C ARG A 437 -25.21 -10.53 -16.79
N HIS A 438 -24.58 -9.82 -15.86
CA HIS A 438 -25.22 -8.69 -15.17
C HIS A 438 -25.43 -7.47 -16.08
N ALA A 439 -24.50 -7.18 -16.99
CA ALA A 439 -24.65 -6.11 -17.96
C ALA A 439 -25.76 -6.40 -18.97
N GLU A 440 -25.85 -7.64 -19.46
CA GLU A 440 -26.94 -8.10 -20.34
C GLU A 440 -28.29 -8.01 -19.65
N ARG A 441 -28.42 -8.50 -18.41
CA ARG A 441 -29.66 -8.33 -17.62
C ARG A 441 -30.06 -6.87 -17.46
N ARG A 442 -29.10 -5.98 -17.19
CA ARG A 442 -29.37 -4.52 -17.11
C ARG A 442 -29.78 -3.93 -18.45
N ARG A 443 -29.19 -4.38 -19.56
CA ARG A 443 -29.57 -3.95 -20.91
C ARG A 443 -30.97 -4.44 -21.27
N ALA A 444 -31.28 -5.71 -21.03
CA ALA A 444 -32.59 -6.29 -21.25
C ALA A 444 -33.67 -5.58 -20.43
N ALA A 445 -33.40 -5.31 -19.14
CA ALA A 445 -34.33 -4.53 -18.29
C ALA A 445 -34.55 -3.10 -18.80
N ARG A 446 -33.57 -2.47 -19.46
CA ARG A 446 -33.72 -1.15 -20.10
C ARG A 446 -34.45 -1.20 -21.45
N GLN A 447 -34.36 -2.32 -22.16
CA GLN A 447 -34.95 -2.52 -23.49
C GLN A 447 -36.34 -3.14 -23.44
N ALA A 448 -36.70 -3.81 -22.34
CA ALA A 448 -38.06 -4.26 -22.09
C ALA A 448 -38.99 -3.04 -22.17
N SER A 449 -39.93 -3.07 -23.11
CA SER A 449 -40.85 -1.98 -23.45
C SER A 449 -41.90 -1.67 -22.37
N LEU A 450 -41.64 -2.03 -21.12
CA LEU A 450 -42.48 -1.67 -19.98
C LEU A 450 -41.86 -0.46 -19.27
N PRO A 451 -42.65 0.60 -19.00
CA PRO A 451 -42.15 1.80 -18.35
C PRO A 451 -41.86 1.46 -16.90
N HIS A 452 -40.60 1.21 -16.56
CA HIS A 452 -40.20 1.16 -15.15
C HIS A 452 -39.30 2.35 -14.79
N PRO A 453 -39.83 3.58 -14.69
CA PRO A 453 -39.45 4.36 -13.55
C PRO A 453 -40.04 3.69 -12.29
N ALA A 454 -39.28 3.65 -11.20
CA ALA A 454 -39.77 3.22 -9.89
C ALA A 454 -40.96 4.08 -9.39
N VAL A 455 -41.19 5.21 -10.08
CA VAL A 455 -42.29 6.15 -9.88
C VAL A 455 -43.10 6.24 -11.17
N ALA A 456 -44.40 5.97 -11.14
CA ALA A 456 -45.27 6.09 -12.28
C ALA A 456 -45.29 7.52 -12.83
N GLN A 457 -45.08 7.68 -14.13
CA GLN A 457 -45.28 8.98 -14.78
C GLN A 457 -46.77 9.20 -14.94
N LEU A 458 -47.27 10.40 -14.63
CA LEU A 458 -48.70 10.76 -14.68
C LEU A 458 -49.39 10.38 -15.99
N GLN A 459 -48.67 10.39 -17.11
CA GLN A 459 -49.17 10.00 -18.43
C GLN A 459 -49.52 8.50 -18.57
N TYR A 460 -49.09 7.64 -17.64
CA TYR A 460 -49.37 6.21 -17.61
C TYR A 460 -50.37 5.84 -16.49
N VAL A 461 -50.96 6.83 -15.82
CA VAL A 461 -51.81 6.63 -14.66
C VAL A 461 -53.12 7.34 -14.87
N ARG A 462 -54.22 6.59 -14.82
CA ARG A 462 -55.57 7.15 -14.86
C ARG A 462 -55.91 7.75 -13.49
N ALA A 463 -56.91 8.63 -13.43
CA ALA A 463 -57.28 9.34 -12.20
C ALA A 463 -57.66 8.44 -11.01
N ASP A 464 -57.98 7.17 -11.27
CA ASP A 464 -58.27 6.12 -10.29
C ASP A 464 -57.03 5.29 -9.86
N GLY A 465 -55.83 5.67 -10.30
CA GLY A 465 -54.58 5.01 -9.93
C GLY A 465 -54.26 3.74 -10.73
N CYS A 466 -55.07 3.41 -11.74
CA CYS A 466 -54.81 2.26 -12.63
C CYS A 466 -53.74 2.60 -13.67
N ALA A 467 -52.87 1.63 -13.96
CA ALA A 467 -51.90 1.73 -15.04
C ALA A 467 -52.59 1.64 -16.41
N ILE A 468 -52.22 2.50 -17.35
CA ILE A 468 -52.71 2.46 -18.74
C ILE A 468 -51.57 2.25 -19.73
N ASN A 469 -51.85 1.47 -20.78
CA ASN A 469 -50.95 1.36 -21.92
C ASN A 469 -51.01 2.66 -22.73
N PRO A 470 -49.88 3.37 -22.91
CA PRO A 470 -49.88 4.67 -23.60
C PRO A 470 -50.21 4.59 -25.10
N THR A 471 -50.08 3.41 -25.71
CA THR A 471 -50.31 3.20 -27.14
C THR A 471 -51.76 2.81 -27.43
N THR A 472 -52.39 2.02 -26.56
CA THR A 472 -53.76 1.53 -26.77
C THR A 472 -54.80 2.24 -25.90
N GLY A 473 -54.38 2.91 -24.82
CA GLY A 473 -55.27 3.50 -23.82
C GLY A 473 -55.93 2.48 -22.88
N GLU A 474 -55.64 1.19 -23.04
CA GLU A 474 -56.25 0.13 -22.26
C GLU A 474 -55.61 0.03 -20.86
N VAL A 475 -56.43 -0.38 -19.88
CA VAL A 475 -55.98 -0.61 -18.50
C VAL A 475 -55.14 -1.89 -18.47
N ILE A 476 -53.96 -1.81 -17.84
CA ILE A 476 -53.11 -2.97 -17.59
C ILE A 476 -53.61 -3.62 -16.29
N GLU A 477 -54.37 -4.71 -16.40
CA GLU A 477 -54.90 -5.43 -15.24
C GLU A 477 -53.78 -5.88 -14.29
N GLY A 478 -54.05 -5.73 -12.98
CA GLY A 478 -53.11 -6.13 -11.92
C GLY A 478 -51.96 -5.15 -11.66
N LEU A 479 -51.90 -4.00 -12.34
CA LEU A 479 -50.88 -2.98 -12.12
C LEU A 479 -51.49 -1.64 -11.65
N TYR A 480 -51.08 -1.20 -10.47
CA TYR A 480 -51.61 0.00 -9.80
C TYR A 480 -50.48 0.94 -9.37
N VAL A 481 -50.84 2.18 -9.04
CA VAL A 481 -49.92 3.18 -8.50
C VAL A 481 -50.27 3.48 -7.05
N ALA A 482 -49.31 3.31 -6.16
CA ALA A 482 -49.39 3.70 -4.76
C ALA A 482 -49.48 5.22 -4.60
N SER A 483 -49.93 5.68 -3.43
CA SER A 483 -50.01 7.12 -3.12
C SER A 483 -48.66 7.83 -3.13
N ASP A 484 -47.53 7.11 -2.98
CA ASP A 484 -46.17 7.65 -3.09
C ASP A 484 -45.64 7.66 -4.53
N GLY A 485 -46.49 7.31 -5.51
CA GLY A 485 -46.17 7.23 -6.92
C GLY A 485 -45.49 5.93 -7.34
N SER A 486 -45.24 4.98 -6.45
CA SER A 486 -44.61 3.70 -6.81
C SER A 486 -45.58 2.71 -7.44
N TRP A 487 -45.09 1.80 -8.28
CA TRP A 487 -45.91 0.76 -8.90
C TRP A 487 -46.18 -0.39 -7.92
N ILE A 488 -47.43 -0.86 -7.84
CA ILE A 488 -47.88 -2.04 -7.10
C ILE A 488 -48.41 -3.07 -8.10
N VAL A 489 -47.89 -4.29 -8.05
CA VAL A 489 -48.45 -5.42 -8.79
C VAL A 489 -49.38 -6.19 -7.85
N HIS A 490 -50.68 -6.20 -8.15
CA HIS A 490 -51.65 -7.01 -7.45
C HIS A 490 -51.76 -8.35 -8.19
N ALA A 491 -51.22 -9.42 -7.61
CA ALA A 491 -51.42 -10.75 -8.15
C ALA A 491 -52.88 -11.15 -7.91
N SER A 492 -53.66 -11.26 -8.99
CA SER A 492 -54.95 -11.93 -8.96
C SER A 492 -54.71 -13.38 -8.51
N ALA A 493 -55.34 -13.82 -7.42
CA ALA A 493 -55.33 -15.23 -7.04
C ALA A 493 -55.97 -16.05 -8.18
N PRO A 494 -55.45 -17.25 -8.48
CA PRO A 494 -55.93 -18.07 -9.60
C PRO A 494 -57.39 -18.50 -9.47
#